data_AF-A0A4S1ETE6-F1
#
_entry.id   AF-A0A4S1ETE6-F1
#
_cell.length_a   1.000
_cell.length_b   1.000
_cell.length_c   1.000
_cell.angle_alpha   90.00
_cell.angle_beta   90.00
_cell.angle_gamma   90.00
#
_symmetry.space_group_name_H-M   'P 1'
#
loop_
_entity.id
_entity.type
_entity.pdbx_description
1 polymer ?
#
loop_
_entity_poly.entity_id
_entity_poly.type
_entity_poly.pdbx_seq_one_letter_code
_entity_poly.pdbx_strand_id
1 'polypeptide(L)'
;WKELQDTARLVMDKERAAGNKDIWGFVFQGNAYEGLTCNALEWVMSNGGGGIIEPDGGISINNPKAAATLEMVKSWIGTIAPPGVLAYQEEESRGVWQTGNAV
;
A
#
# COMPACT_ATOMS: atom_id res chain seq x y z
N TRP A 1 -5.17 -5.33 7.17
CA TRP A 1 -3.83 -4.75 6.87
C TRP A 1 -2.70 -5.41 7.64
N LYS A 2 -2.77 -5.55 8.97
CA LYS A 2 -1.71 -6.23 9.73
C LYS A 2 -1.41 -7.65 9.24
N GLU A 3 -2.45 -8.46 9.04
CA GLU A 3 -2.30 -9.81 8.48
C GLU A 3 -1.68 -9.79 7.08
N LEU A 4 -2.13 -8.91 6.18
CA LEU A 4 -1.51 -8.72 4.87
C LEU A 4 -0.02 -8.42 5.00
N GLN A 5 0.37 -7.49 5.86
CA GLN A 5 1.78 -7.14 6.06
C GLN A 5 2.61 -8.33 6.58
N ASP A 6 2.06 -9.11 7.51
CA ASP A 6 2.75 -10.27 8.08
C ASP A 6 2.89 -11.40 7.07
N THR A 7 1.84 -11.68 6.30
CA THR A 7 1.87 -12.68 5.22
C THR A 7 2.79 -12.24 4.09
N ALA A 8 2.70 -10.99 3.64
CA ALA A 8 3.57 -10.41 2.61
C ALA A 8 5.05 -10.55 3.00
N ARG A 9 5.39 -10.21 4.25
CA ARG A 9 6.75 -10.36 4.77
C ARG A 9 7.19 -11.82 4.83
N LEU A 10 6.34 -12.70 5.35
CA LEU A 10 6.63 -14.13 5.45
C LEU A 10 6.94 -14.73 4.06
N VAL A 11 6.09 -14.48 3.07
CA VAL A 11 6.27 -15.03 1.72
C VAL A 11 7.49 -14.41 1.06
N MET A 12 7.63 -13.09 1.08
CA MET A 12 8.78 -12.39 0.51
C MET A 12 10.11 -12.89 1.09
N ASP A 13 10.21 -13.05 2.42
CA ASP A 13 11.43 -13.53 3.07
C ASP A 13 11.76 -14.99 2.67
N LYS A 14 10.73 -15.84 2.52
CA LYS A 14 10.91 -17.23 2.09
C LYS A 14 11.32 -17.34 0.63
N GLU A 15 10.71 -16.57 -0.25
CA GLU A 15 11.05 -16.53 -1.68
C GLU A 15 12.45 -15.94 -1.90
N ARG A 16 12.83 -14.91 -1.14
CA ARG A 16 14.21 -14.39 -1.13
C ARG A 16 15.21 -15.42 -0.64
N ALA A 17 14.89 -16.19 0.40
CA ALA A 17 15.73 -17.29 0.88
C ALA A 17 15.83 -18.44 -0.15
N ALA A 18 14.79 -18.66 -0.95
CA ALA A 18 14.77 -19.63 -2.04
C ALA A 18 15.49 -19.15 -3.32
N GLY A 19 15.85 -17.86 -3.39
CA GLY A 19 16.69 -17.29 -4.45
C GLY A 19 16.03 -16.18 -5.29
N ASN A 20 14.73 -15.95 -5.15
CA ASN A 20 14.06 -14.82 -5.82
C ASN A 20 14.30 -13.53 -5.04
N LYS A 21 15.42 -12.85 -5.31
CA LYS A 21 15.80 -11.61 -4.62
C LYS A 21 14.95 -10.40 -5.01
N ASP A 22 14.30 -10.47 -6.17
CA ASP A 22 13.58 -9.34 -6.77
C ASP A 22 12.12 -9.25 -6.33
N ILE A 23 11.62 -10.27 -5.62
CA ILE A 23 10.25 -10.30 -5.10
C ILE A 23 10.01 -9.26 -4.01
N TRP A 24 8.83 -8.68 -4.05
CA TRP A 24 8.27 -7.78 -3.05
C TRP A 24 7.02 -8.38 -2.43
N GLY A 25 6.74 -8.00 -1.19
CA GLY A 25 5.57 -8.49 -0.47
C GLY A 25 4.26 -7.80 -0.88
N PHE A 26 4.32 -6.58 -1.44
CA PHE A 26 3.14 -5.84 -1.85
C PHE A 26 3.50 -4.74 -2.87
N VAL A 27 2.65 -4.49 -3.85
CA VAL A 27 2.76 -3.36 -4.79
C VAL A 27 1.43 -2.63 -4.89
N PHE A 28 1.47 -1.32 -5.06
CA PHE A 28 0.29 -0.45 -5.15
C PHE A 28 0.62 0.81 -5.92
N GLN A 29 -0.40 1.59 -6.26
CA GLN A 29 -0.26 2.85 -6.97
C GLN A 29 0.09 3.97 -5.96
N GLY A 30 1.38 4.29 -5.87
CA GLY A 30 1.93 5.26 -4.90
C GLY A 30 2.37 6.60 -5.52
N ASN A 31 2.24 6.76 -6.84
CA ASN A 31 2.58 8.01 -7.52
C ASN A 31 1.65 9.17 -7.09
N ALA A 32 2.12 10.41 -7.19
CA ALA A 32 1.31 11.60 -6.94
C ALA A 32 0.35 11.88 -8.11
N TYR A 33 -0.71 11.09 -8.21
CA TYR A 33 -1.80 11.20 -9.19
C TYR A 33 -3.10 10.65 -8.60
N GLU A 34 -4.18 10.60 -9.40
CA GLU A 34 -5.50 10.24 -8.89
C GLU A 34 -5.62 8.82 -8.33
N GLY A 35 -4.88 7.84 -8.85
CA GLY A 35 -4.96 6.49 -8.27
C GLY A 35 -4.42 6.41 -6.84
N LEU A 36 -3.53 7.32 -6.42
CA LEU A 36 -3.16 7.42 -5.01
C LEU A 36 -4.31 7.97 -4.16
N THR A 37 -5.17 8.84 -4.69
CA THR A 37 -6.42 9.24 -4.01
C THR A 37 -7.30 8.03 -3.73
N CYS A 38 -7.49 7.16 -4.74
CA CYS A 38 -8.27 5.92 -4.59
C CYS A 38 -7.70 5.02 -3.50
N ASN A 39 -6.39 4.71 -3.56
CA ASN A 39 -5.73 3.87 -2.57
C ASN A 39 -5.78 4.48 -1.15
N ALA A 40 -5.54 5.79 -1.04
CA ALA A 40 -5.61 6.50 0.23
C ALA A 40 -7.02 6.43 0.85
N LEU A 41 -8.06 6.60 0.04
CA LEU A 41 -9.45 6.47 0.48
C LEU A 41 -9.73 5.06 1.01
N GLU A 42 -9.32 4.02 0.29
CA GLU A 42 -9.48 2.62 0.70
C GLU A 42 -8.80 2.33 2.04
N TRP A 43 -7.54 2.76 2.21
CA TRP A 43 -6.81 2.57 3.46
C TRP A 43 -7.47 3.32 4.62
N VAL A 44 -7.74 4.61 4.44
CA VAL A 44 -8.29 5.47 5.50
C VAL A 44 -9.68 4.99 5.90
N MET A 45 -10.57 4.74 4.95
CA MET A 45 -11.94 4.31 5.23
C MET A 45 -11.95 2.92 5.88
N SER A 46 -11.17 1.96 5.37
CA SER A 46 -11.13 0.59 5.94
C SER A 46 -10.55 0.51 7.36
N ASN A 47 -9.77 1.50 7.79
CA ASN A 47 -9.28 1.65 9.17
C ASN A 47 -10.15 2.60 10.03
N GLY A 48 -11.32 2.99 9.52
CA GLY A 48 -12.28 3.83 10.24
C GLY A 48 -11.86 5.29 10.39
N GLY A 49 -11.00 5.79 9.48
CA GLY A 49 -10.57 7.18 9.39
C GLY A 49 -11.49 8.10 8.59
N GLY A 50 -12.65 7.60 8.12
CA GLY A 50 -13.66 8.38 7.38
C GLY A 50 -13.46 8.38 5.86
N GLY A 51 -14.30 9.14 5.16
CA GLY A 51 -14.34 9.26 3.71
C GLY A 51 -13.54 10.42 3.11
N ILE A 52 -12.68 11.08 3.90
CA ILE A 52 -11.99 12.35 3.57
C ILE A 52 -12.96 13.53 3.55
N ILE A 53 -13.96 13.47 2.66
CA ILE A 53 -15.15 14.31 2.62
C ILE A 53 -16.35 13.38 2.75
N GLU A 54 -17.18 13.61 3.75
CA GLU A 54 -18.35 12.78 4.05
C GLU A 54 -19.52 13.11 3.11
N PRO A 55 -20.54 12.22 3.00
CA PRO A 55 -21.69 12.46 2.13
C PRO A 55 -22.48 13.75 2.40
N ASP A 56 -22.39 14.29 3.62
CA ASP A 56 -23.00 15.56 4.02
C ASP A 56 -22.11 16.79 3.74
N GLY A 57 -20.93 16.59 3.15
CA GLY A 57 -19.94 17.62 2.86
C GLY A 57 -18.96 17.92 4.01
N GLY A 58 -19.07 17.25 5.15
CA GLY A 58 -18.14 17.40 6.27
C GLY A 58 -16.72 16.92 5.91
N ILE A 59 -15.69 17.67 6.33
CA ILE A 59 -14.28 17.25 6.15
C ILE A 59 -13.85 16.42 7.35
N SER A 60 -13.54 15.15 7.14
CA SER A 60 -13.24 14.19 8.21
C SER A 60 -11.79 13.74 8.30
N ILE A 61 -10.96 14.03 7.29
CA ILE A 61 -9.60 13.46 7.15
C ILE A 61 -8.64 13.76 8.30
N ASN A 62 -8.81 14.88 9.01
CA ASN A 62 -7.92 15.26 10.10
C ASN A 62 -8.33 14.58 11.41
N ASN A 63 -8.00 13.29 11.54
CA ASN A 63 -8.28 12.51 12.75
C ASN A 63 -7.16 11.49 13.06
N PRO A 64 -7.07 10.99 14.31
CA PRO A 64 -6.00 10.07 14.71
C PRO A 64 -5.97 8.74 13.96
N LYS A 65 -7.12 8.21 13.51
CA LYS A 65 -7.17 6.95 12.77
C LYS A 65 -6.63 7.10 11.36
N ALA A 66 -6.97 8.19 10.68
CA ALA A 66 -6.40 8.54 9.38
C ALA A 66 -4.87 8.71 9.47
N ALA A 67 -4.39 9.48 10.45
CA ALA A 67 -2.96 9.66 10.67
C ALA A 67 -2.23 8.34 10.93
N ALA A 68 -2.76 7.49 11.82
CA ALA A 68 -2.18 6.17 12.11
C ALA A 68 -2.17 5.25 10.87
N THR A 69 -3.20 5.36 10.02
CA THR A 69 -3.27 4.61 8.77
C THR A 69 -2.18 5.03 7.80
N LEU A 70 -1.95 6.34 7.62
CA LEU A 70 -0.91 6.84 6.72
C LEU A 70 0.51 6.50 7.22
N GLU A 71 0.74 6.50 8.54
CA GLU A 71 2.00 6.00 9.10
C GLU A 71 2.18 4.49 8.89
N MET A 72 1.11 3.68 8.98
CA MET A 72 1.14 2.26 8.62
C MET A 72 1.51 2.06 7.14
N VAL A 73 0.85 2.76 6.21
CA VAL A 73 1.13 2.67 4.77
C VAL A 73 2.57 3.07 4.46
N LYS A 74 3.03 4.17 5.05
CA LYS A 74 4.43 4.63 4.93
C LYS A 74 5.43 3.57 5.39
N SER A 75 5.11 2.80 6.43
CA SER A 75 5.97 1.73 6.94
C SER A 75 6.17 0.57 5.96
N TRP A 76 5.31 0.42 4.95
CA TRP A 76 5.44 -0.61 3.93
C TRP A 76 6.56 -0.30 2.93
N ILE A 77 6.82 0.98 2.69
CA ILE A 77 7.80 1.44 1.68
C ILE A 77 9.21 1.06 2.13
N GLY A 78 9.91 0.31 1.28
CA GLY A 78 11.24 -0.23 1.55
C GLY A 78 11.24 -1.43 2.51
N THR A 79 10.09 -1.88 3.00
CA THR A 79 9.97 -3.11 3.80
C THR A 79 9.29 -4.21 3.00
N ILE A 80 7.98 -4.13 2.80
CA ILE A 80 7.21 -5.08 1.98
C ILE A 80 6.91 -4.54 0.58
N ALA A 81 6.94 -3.22 0.38
CA ALA A 81 6.77 -2.57 -0.91
C ALA A 81 8.10 -1.98 -1.41
N PRO A 82 8.36 -2.01 -2.73
CA PRO A 82 9.58 -1.45 -3.28
C PRO A 82 9.67 0.06 -3.02
N PRO A 83 10.87 0.65 -2.84
CA PRO A 83 11.02 2.11 -2.78
C PRO A 83 10.44 2.82 -4.03
N GLY A 84 10.51 2.15 -5.19
CA GLY A 84 9.95 2.64 -6.45
C GLY A 84 8.42 2.75 -6.50
N VAL A 85 7.70 2.21 -5.51
CA VAL A 85 6.23 2.28 -5.45
C VAL A 85 5.70 3.72 -5.45
N LEU A 86 6.52 4.67 -4.98
CA LEU A 86 6.25 6.12 -5.02
C LEU A 86 6.19 6.70 -6.45
N ALA A 87 6.58 5.94 -7.47
CA ALA A 87 6.45 6.31 -8.86
C ALA A 87 5.41 5.45 -9.61
N TYR A 88 4.81 4.45 -8.97
CA TYR A 88 3.93 3.50 -9.64
C TYR A 88 2.52 4.05 -9.82
N GLN A 89 2.01 3.91 -11.04
CA GLN A 89 0.58 3.92 -11.36
C GLN A 89 0.12 2.47 -11.52
N GLU A 90 -1.03 2.25 -12.17
CA GLU A 90 -1.65 0.93 -12.33
C GLU A 90 -0.72 -0.04 -13.07
N GLU A 91 -0.14 0.41 -14.18
CA GLU A 91 0.63 -0.46 -15.07
C GLU A 91 2.00 -0.84 -14.51
N GLU A 92 2.68 0.05 -13.79
CA GLU A 92 3.94 -0.29 -13.10
C GLU A 92 3.70 -1.32 -11.99
N SER A 93 2.62 -1.14 -11.22
CA SER A 93 2.21 -2.11 -10.19
C SER A 93 1.87 -3.47 -10.82
N ARG A 94 1.06 -3.46 -11.88
CA ARG A 94 0.68 -4.66 -12.64
C ARG A 94 1.90 -5.35 -13.24
N GLY A 95 2.88 -4.61 -13.74
CA GLY A 95 4.10 -5.15 -14.34
C GLY A 95 4.94 -5.97 -13.36
N VAL A 96 5.15 -5.46 -12.13
CA VAL A 96 5.88 -6.18 -11.08
C VAL A 96 5.12 -7.44 -10.65
N TRP A 97 3.80 -7.31 -10.45
CA TRP A 97 2.93 -8.45 -10.13
C TRP A 97 2.94 -9.52 -11.23
N GLN A 98 2.74 -9.13 -12.49
CA GLN A 98 2.62 -10.06 -13.62
C GLN A 98 3.89 -10.88 -13.87
N THR A 99 5.06 -10.32 -13.53
CA THR A 99 6.34 -11.03 -13.65
C THR A 99 6.62 -11.98 -12.48
N GLY A 100 5.69 -12.12 -11.53
CA GLY A 100 5.83 -12.98 -10.36
C GLY A 100 6.73 -12.40 -9.27
N ASN A 101 6.96 -11.08 -9.30
CA ASN A 101 7.84 -10.37 -8.35
C ASN A 101 7.05 -9.55 -7.31
N ALA A 102 5.75 -9.81 -7.16
CA ALA A 102 4.96 -9.38 -6.02
C ALA A 102 3.98 -10.50 -5.60
N VAL A 103 3.55 -10.50 -4.33
CA VAL A 103 2.63 -11.51 -3.75
C VAL A 103 1.38 -10.89 -3.15
#